data_AF-A0A0P1KNP8-F1
#
_entry.id   AF-A0A0P1KNP8-F1
#
_cell.length_a   1.000
_cell.length_b   1.000
_cell.length_c   1.000
_cell.angle_alpha   90.00
_cell.angle_beta   90.00
_cell.angle_gamma   90.00
#
_symmetry.space_group_name_H-M   'P 1'
#
loop_
_entity.id
_entity.type
_entity.pdbx_description
1 polymer ?
#
loop_
_entity_poly.entity_id
_entity_poly.type
_entity_poly.pdbx_seq_one_letter_code
_entity_poly.pdbx_strand_id
1 'polypeptide(L)'
;MDPQEPRHAQYKVQLLLHINSVLLARVNQLSYNTAHFSPEQQQNIVSQYLKRVHANLQCISQLNQGHAGCKPVILEPPQLPSQQPSQDILAKLYLLTSRVFEVW
;
A
#
# COMPACT_ATOMS: atom_id res chain seq x y z
N MET A 1 23.62 -16.45 -7.44
CA MET A 1 22.57 -15.65 -6.79
C MET A 1 23.25 -14.58 -5.97
N ASP A 2 22.75 -13.34 -6.06
CA ASP A 2 23.28 -12.23 -5.27
C ASP A 2 22.93 -12.48 -3.79
N PRO A 3 23.90 -12.56 -2.86
CA PRO A 3 23.63 -12.76 -1.43
C PRO A 3 22.80 -11.64 -0.79
N GLN A 4 22.55 -10.53 -1.48
CA GLN A 4 21.64 -9.47 -1.04
C GLN A 4 20.17 -9.72 -1.42
N GLU A 5 19.90 -10.59 -2.40
CA GLU A 5 18.55 -10.84 -2.94
C GLU A 5 17.52 -11.26 -1.86
N PRO A 6 17.84 -12.17 -0.91
CA PRO A 6 16.90 -12.53 0.16
C PRO A 6 16.60 -11.36 1.11
N ARG A 7 17.58 -10.49 1.35
CA ARG A 7 17.40 -9.29 2.20
C ARG A 7 16.54 -8.25 1.51
N HIS A 8 16.73 -8.06 0.20
CA HIS A 8 15.89 -7.15 -0.60
C HIS A 8 14.44 -7.61 -0.64
N ALA A 9 14.21 -8.91 -0.85
CA ALA A 9 12.86 -9.49 -0.82
C ALA A 9 12.19 -9.31 0.54
N GLN A 10 12.91 -9.58 1.64
CA GLN A 10 12.39 -9.37 3.00
C GLN A 10 12.03 -7.91 3.28
N TYR A 11 12.88 -6.96 2.86
CA TYR A 11 12.59 -5.55 3.02
C TYR A 11 11.36 -5.10 2.20
N LYS A 12 11.26 -5.54 0.94
CA LYS A 12 10.07 -5.32 0.09
C LYS A 12 8.81 -5.83 0.78
N VAL A 13 8.83 -7.03 1.34
CA VAL A 13 7.71 -7.60 2.12
C VAL A 13 7.36 -6.74 3.34
N GLN A 14 8.36 -6.35 4.14
CA GLN A 14 8.13 -5.50 5.31
C GLN A 14 7.51 -4.15 4.97
N LEU A 15 8.00 -3.51 3.89
CA LEU A 15 7.46 -2.23 3.41
C LEU A 15 6.00 -2.37 2.97
N LEU A 16 5.66 -3.42 2.20
CA LEU A 16 4.29 -3.68 1.75
C LEU A 16 3.35 -3.98 2.93
N LEU A 17 3.80 -4.74 3.93
CA LEU A 17 3.03 -5.00 5.14
C LEU A 17 2.79 -3.72 5.95
N HIS A 18 3.79 -2.86 6.07
CA HIS A 18 3.65 -1.57 6.75
C HIS A 18 2.60 -0.68 6.07
N ILE A 19 2.62 -0.60 4.73
CA ILE A 19 1.60 0.13 3.96
C ILE A 19 0.22 -0.47 4.20
N ASN A 20 0.08 -1.79 4.24
CA ASN A 20 -1.19 -2.45 4.55
C ASN A 20 -1.71 -2.06 5.93
N SER A 21 -0.85 -2.01 6.95
CA SER A 21 -1.24 -1.56 8.30
C SER A 21 -1.77 -0.12 8.28
N VAL A 22 -1.11 0.78 7.55
CA VAL A 22 -1.57 2.18 7.42
C VAL A 22 -2.92 2.24 6.69
N LEU A 23 -3.07 1.53 5.57
CA LEU A 23 -4.33 1.50 4.80
C LEU A 23 -5.50 0.97 5.64
N LEU A 24 -5.30 -0.13 6.38
CA LEU A 24 -6.33 -0.72 7.24
C LEU A 24 -6.69 0.18 8.42
N ALA A 25 -5.72 0.87 9.02
CA ALA A 25 -6.00 1.87 10.05
C ALA A 25 -6.89 3.00 9.51
N ARG A 26 -6.70 3.42 8.25
CA ARG A 26 -7.57 4.41 7.60
C ARG A 26 -8.97 3.89 7.33
N VAL A 27 -9.11 2.66 6.85
CA VAL A 27 -10.41 2.01 6.68
C VAL A 27 -11.17 2.00 8.00
N ASN A 28 -10.52 1.61 9.09
CA ASN A 28 -11.13 1.62 10.42
C ASN A 28 -11.55 3.05 10.84
N GLN A 29 -10.66 4.04 10.70
CA GLN A 29 -10.97 5.44 11.04
C GLN A 29 -12.17 6.00 10.28
N LEU A 30 -12.31 5.65 9.00
CA LEU A 30 -13.46 6.05 8.17
C LEU A 30 -14.75 5.37 8.64
N SER A 31 -14.70 4.08 8.99
CA SER A 31 -15.86 3.36 9.53
C SER A 31 -16.41 3.99 10.83
N TYR A 32 -15.55 4.59 11.65
CA TYR A 32 -15.97 5.25 12.89
C TYR A 32 -16.37 6.73 12.72
N ASN A 33 -15.89 7.42 11.67
CA ASN A 33 -16.15 8.85 11.44
C ASN A 33 -17.05 9.08 10.22
N THR A 34 -18.36 8.96 10.41
CA THR A 34 -19.41 9.13 9.38
C THR A 34 -19.69 10.58 8.97
N ALA A 35 -19.04 11.57 9.60
CA ALA A 35 -19.43 12.97 9.45
C ALA A 35 -18.83 13.71 8.23
N HIS A 36 -17.79 13.15 7.57
CA HIS A 36 -17.02 13.91 6.58
C HIS A 36 -17.31 13.58 5.11
N PHE A 37 -17.94 12.44 4.82
CA PHE A 37 -18.18 11.98 3.45
C PHE A 37 -19.58 11.38 3.34
N SER A 38 -20.16 11.41 2.13
CA SER A 38 -21.38 10.64 1.88
C SER A 38 -21.09 9.13 2.01
N PRO A 39 -22.10 8.30 2.31
CA PRO A 39 -21.91 6.85 2.41
C PRO A 39 -21.29 6.23 1.14
N GLU A 40 -21.69 6.71 -0.04
CA GLU A 40 -21.14 6.26 -1.33
C GLU A 40 -19.66 6.67 -1.50
N GLN A 41 -19.30 7.90 -1.11
CA GLN A 41 -17.92 8.37 -1.13
C GLN A 41 -17.05 7.56 -0.17
N GLN A 42 -17.55 7.30 1.04
CA GLN A 42 -16.86 6.48 2.03
C GLN A 42 -16.63 5.06 1.51
N GLN A 43 -17.64 4.42 0.92
CA GLN A 43 -17.52 3.09 0.34
C GLN A 43 -16.50 3.06 -0.81
N ASN A 44 -16.50 4.08 -1.67
CA ASN A 44 -15.52 4.22 -2.74
C ASN A 44 -14.08 4.35 -2.20
N ILE A 45 -13.88 5.18 -1.17
CA ILE A 45 -12.57 5.36 -0.52
C ILE A 45 -12.10 4.06 0.12
N VAL A 46 -12.96 3.38 0.88
CA VAL A 46 -12.66 2.09 1.50
C VAL A 46 -12.30 1.06 0.44
N SER A 47 -13.07 0.98 -0.66
CA SER A 47 -12.76 0.11 -1.80
C SER A 47 -11.37 0.39 -2.39
N GLN A 48 -11.00 1.66 -2.56
CA GLN A 48 -9.67 2.03 -3.07
C GLN A 48 -8.52 1.59 -2.15
N TYR A 49 -8.70 1.67 -0.82
CA TYR A 49 -7.70 1.20 0.14
C TYR A 49 -7.61 -0.33 0.13
N LEU A 50 -8.73 -1.04 0.13
CA LEU A 50 -8.75 -2.50 0.14
C LEU A 50 -8.17 -3.10 -1.15
N LYS A 51 -8.41 -2.47 -2.31
CA LYS A 51 -7.78 -2.88 -3.58
C LYS A 51 -6.24 -2.82 -3.50
N ARG A 52 -5.69 -1.81 -2.83
CA ARG A 52 -4.24 -1.67 -2.61
C ARG A 52 -3.70 -2.70 -1.63
N VAL A 53 -4.43 -2.98 -0.55
CA VAL A 53 -4.08 -4.07 0.38
C VAL A 53 -4.00 -5.39 -0.38
N HIS A 54 -4.98 -5.68 -1.23
CA HIS A 54 -4.98 -6.90 -2.05
C HIS A 54 -3.78 -6.95 -3.03
N ALA A 55 -3.50 -5.86 -3.74
CA ALA A 55 -2.36 -5.77 -4.66
C ALA A 55 -1.02 -6.00 -3.92
N ASN A 56 -0.85 -5.44 -2.73
CA ASN A 56 0.33 -5.63 -1.90
C ASN A 56 0.46 -7.09 -1.43
N LEU A 57 -0.62 -7.72 -0.98
CA LEU A 57 -0.63 -9.13 -0.56
C LEU A 57 -0.29 -10.08 -1.72
N GLN A 58 -0.81 -9.79 -2.92
CA GLN A 58 -0.47 -10.55 -4.12
C GLN A 58 1.02 -10.46 -4.44
N CYS A 59 1.61 -9.26 -4.36
CA CYS A 59 3.04 -9.07 -4.56
C CYS A 59 3.87 -9.79 -3.48
N ILE A 60 3.48 -9.73 -2.21
CA ILE A 60 4.14 -10.49 -1.12
C ILE A 60 4.13 -11.99 -1.42
N SER A 61 3.00 -12.53 -1.88
CA SER A 61 2.89 -13.96 -2.25
C SER A 61 3.88 -14.32 -3.36
N GLN A 62 3.99 -13.47 -4.40
CA GLN A 62 4.94 -13.66 -5.49
C GLN A 62 6.41 -13.58 -5.02
N LEU A 63 6.74 -12.62 -4.16
CA LEU A 63 8.08 -12.49 -3.55
C LEU A 63 8.44 -13.74 -2.75
N ASN A 64 7.51 -14.25 -1.93
CA ASN A 64 7.71 -15.46 -1.13
C ASN A 64 7.86 -16.74 -1.98
N GLN A 65 7.36 -16.72 -3.21
CA GLN A 65 7.54 -17.79 -4.20
C GLN A 65 8.84 -17.65 -5.02
N GLY A 66 9.67 -16.63 -4.75
CA GLY A 66 10.94 -16.40 -5.45
C GLY A 66 10.85 -15.52 -6.69
N HIS A 67 9.71 -14.88 -6.97
CA HIS A 67 9.57 -13.96 -8.10
C HIS A 67 10.11 -12.56 -7.74
N ALA A 68 11.43 -12.41 -7.68
CA ALA A 68 12.09 -11.18 -7.20
C ALA A 68 11.75 -9.90 -8.01
N GLY A 69 11.43 -10.04 -9.30
CA GLY A 69 11.09 -8.93 -10.20
C GLY A 69 9.62 -8.51 -10.18
N CYS A 70 8.78 -9.13 -9.33
CA CYS A 70 7.38 -8.75 -9.24
C CYS A 70 7.22 -7.38 -8.57
N LYS A 71 6.13 -6.68 -8.90
CA LYS A 71 5.78 -5.39 -8.33
C LYS A 71 4.29 -5.37 -7.97
N PRO A 72 3.86 -4.59 -6.97
CA PRO A 72 2.44 -4.39 -6.73
C PRO A 72 1.76 -3.82 -7.97
N VAL A 73 0.57 -4.34 -8.30
CA VAL A 73 -0.21 -3.89 -9.46
C VAL A 73 -0.66 -2.43 -9.29
N ILE A 74 -0.75 -1.94 -8.05
CA ILE A 74 -1.11 -0.56 -7.72
C ILE A 74 0.04 0.06 -6.93
N LEU A 75 0.79 0.94 -7.59
CA LEU A 75 1.93 1.66 -7.01
C LEU A 75 1.62 3.15 -6.78
N GLU A 76 0.46 3.62 -7.23
CA GLU A 76 0.04 4.99 -7.00
C GLU A 76 -0.64 5.15 -5.63
N PRO A 77 -0.40 6.29 -4.95
CA PRO A 77 -1.10 6.59 -3.72
C PRO A 77 -2.62 6.69 -3.96
N PRO A 78 -3.44 6.43 -2.93
CA PRO A 78 -4.90 6.59 -3.02
C PRO A 78 -5.28 8.03 -3.41
N GLN A 79 -6.17 8.17 -4.39
CA GLN A 79 -6.66 9.47 -4.83
C GLN A 79 -7.94 9.79 -4.06
N LEU A 80 -7.83 10.68 -3.06
CA LEU A 80 -8.97 11.14 -2.27
C LEU A 80 -9.53 12.46 -2.82
N PRO A 81 -10.84 12.72 -2.67
CA PRO A 81 -11.49 13.96 -3.11
C PRO A 81 -10.98 15.24 -2.42
N SER A 82 -10.26 15.13 -1.29
CA SER A 82 -9.63 16.25 -0.59
C SER A 82 -8.38 15.77 0.13
N GLN A 83 -7.24 16.38 -0.16
CA GLN A 83 -5.96 16.06 0.48
C GLN A 83 -6.01 16.50 1.94
N GLN A 84 -6.30 15.57 2.86
CA GLN A 84 -6.05 15.81 4.27
C GLN A 84 -4.53 15.76 4.54
N PRO A 85 -4.00 16.59 5.46
CA PRO A 85 -2.56 16.64 5.78
C PRO A 85 -1.99 15.30 6.26
N SER A 86 -2.84 14.40 6.75
CA SER A 86 -2.44 13.06 7.17
C SER A 86 -2.12 12.10 5.99
N GLN A 87 -2.39 12.49 4.74
CA GLN A 87 -1.97 11.73 3.56
C GLN A 87 -0.47 11.85 3.22
N ASP A 88 0.24 12.79 3.84
CA ASP A 88 1.68 13.00 3.57
C ASP A 88 2.50 11.73 3.79
N ILE A 89 2.21 10.98 4.86
CA ILE A 89 2.98 9.77 5.18
C ILE A 89 2.70 8.66 4.17
N LEU A 90 1.45 8.48 3.75
CA LEU A 90 1.08 7.42 2.82
C LEU A 90 1.66 7.71 1.43
N ALA A 91 1.58 8.96 0.96
CA ALA A 91 2.20 9.38 -0.29
C ALA A 91 3.73 9.16 -0.27
N LYS A 92 4.40 9.52 0.83
CA LYS A 92 5.85 9.26 1.02
C LYS A 92 6.16 7.76 1.00
N LEU A 93 5.35 6.92 1.62
CA LEU A 93 5.51 5.46 1.59
C LEU A 93 5.35 4.88 0.19
N TYR A 94 4.37 5.36 -0.59
CA TYR A 94 4.21 4.94 -1.99
C TYR A 94 5.38 5.37 -2.87
N LEU A 95 5.89 6.59 -2.68
CA LEU A 95 7.11 7.05 -3.37
C LEU A 95 8.32 6.16 -3.04
N LEU A 96 8.53 5.86 -1.75
CA LEU A 96 9.58 4.96 -1.30
C LEU A 96 9.43 3.57 -1.93
N THR A 97 8.21 3.04 -1.95
CA THR A 97 7.89 1.73 -2.52
C THR A 97 8.23 1.69 -4.00
N SER A 98 7.79 2.69 -4.77
CA SER A 98 8.13 2.78 -6.19
C SER A 98 9.64 2.76 -6.42
N ARG A 99 10.43 3.49 -5.62
CA ARG A 99 11.89 3.48 -5.75
C ARG A 99 12.53 2.15 -5.35
N VAL A 100 12.07 1.54 -4.26
CA VAL A 100 12.58 0.23 -3.80
C VAL A 100 12.33 -0.86 -4.84
N PHE A 101 11.15 -0.88 -5.48
CA PHE A 101 10.82 -1.85 -6.53
C PHE A 101 11.38 -1.49 -7.92
N GLU A 102 11.95 -0.30 -8.08
CA GLU A 102 12.65 0.12 -9.30
C GLU A 102 14.15 -0.19 -9.23
N VAL A 103 14.77 0.01 -8.07
CA VAL A 103 16.23 -0.10 -7.88
C VAL A 103 16.66 -1.49 -7.42
N TRP A 104 15.85 -2.18 -6.60
CA TRP A 104 16.17 -3.50 -6.04
C TRP A 104 15.29 -4.61 -6.60
#